data_AF-A0A454CS80-F1
#
_entry.id   AF-A0A454CS80-F1
#
_cell.length_a   1.000
_cell.length_b   1.000
_cell.length_c   1.000
_cell.angle_alpha   90.00
_cell.angle_beta   90.00
_cell.angle_gamma   90.00
#
_symmetry.space_group_name_H-M   'P 1'
#
loop_
_entity.id
_entity.type
_entity.pdbx_description
1 polymer ?
#
loop_
_entity_poly.entity_id
_entity_poly.type
_entity_poly.pdbx_seq_one_letter_code
_entity_poly.pdbx_strand_id
1 'polypeptide(L)' 'MLTKLVAKFSFLPFGLANNRRDFIAVQNLADLLVTCATHPDAGGHTFLASDGETVSIKQFTNAIADGLGKKV' A
#
# COMPACT_ATOMS: atom_id res chain seq x y z
N MET A 1 4.67 -12.24 -7.21
CA MET A 1 4.25 -10.84 -6.98
C MET A 1 2.80 -10.68 -7.39
N LEU A 2 2.02 -9.87 -6.66
CA LEU A 2 0.59 -9.65 -6.88
C LEU A 2 0.29 -9.20 -8.32
N THR A 3 1.15 -8.35 -8.89
CA THR A 3 1.09 -7.90 -10.28
C THR A 3 1.06 -9.04 -11.30
N LYS A 4 1.83 -10.12 -11.10
CA LYS A 4 1.80 -11.31 -11.99
C LYS A 4 0.47 -12.05 -11.90
N LEU A 5 -0.17 -12.06 -10.73
CA LEU A 5 -1.47 -12.70 -10.52
C LEU A 5 -2.55 -11.90 -11.26
N VAL A 6 -2.60 -10.58 -11.04
CA VAL A 6 -3.54 -9.66 -11.72
C VAL A 6 -3.35 -9.69 -13.24
N ALA A 7 -2.10 -9.75 -13.71
CA ALA A 7 -1.82 -9.83 -15.14
C ALA A 7 -2.29 -11.15 -15.78
N LYS A 8 -2.35 -12.25 -15.02
CA LYS A 8 -2.62 -13.59 -15.58
C LYS A 8 -4.09 -13.98 -15.55
N PHE A 9 -4.84 -13.56 -14.55
CA PHE A 9 -6.22 -14.05 -14.32
C PHE A 9 -7.24 -12.92 -14.46
N SER A 10 -8.37 -13.23 -15.10
CA SER A 10 -9.49 -12.29 -15.28
C SER A 10 -10.45 -12.24 -14.08
N PHE A 11 -10.26 -13.13 -13.09
CA PHE A 11 -11.05 -13.17 -11.86
C PHE A 11 -10.12 -13.48 -10.69
N LEU A 12 -10.19 -12.68 -9.63
CA LEU A 12 -9.35 -12.84 -8.44
C LEU A 12 -10.17 -13.34 -7.24
N PRO A 13 -9.61 -14.20 -6.37
CA PRO A 13 -10.32 -14.79 -5.22
C PRO A 13 -10.48 -13.82 -4.04
N PHE A 14 -10.65 -12.52 -4.30
CA PHE A 14 -10.69 -11.46 -3.29
C PHE A 14 -12.07 -10.82 -3.12
N GLY A 15 -13.07 -11.23 -3.92
CA GLY A 15 -14.39 -10.61 -3.95
C GLY A 15 -15.14 -10.63 -2.61
N LEU A 16 -14.91 -11.63 -1.77
CA LEU A 16 -15.55 -11.83 -0.47
C LEU A 16 -14.61 -11.53 0.72
N ALA A 17 -13.40 -11.05 0.45
CA ALA A 17 -12.42 -10.83 1.51
C ALA A 17 -12.76 -9.55 2.29
N ASN A 18 -13.12 -9.68 3.57
CA ASN A 18 -13.35 -8.55 4.47
C ASN A 18 -12.05 -8.17 5.19
N ASN A 19 -11.15 -7.50 4.46
CA ASN A 19 -9.88 -7.02 5.00
C ASN A 19 -9.73 -5.52 4.73
N ARG A 20 -8.99 -4.87 5.62
CA ARG A 20 -8.59 -3.48 5.50
C ARG A 20 -7.22 -3.32 6.12
N ARG A 21 -6.29 -2.74 5.38
CA ARG A 21 -4.93 -2.50 5.84
C ARG A 21 -4.41 -1.19 5.27
N ASP A 22 -3.67 -0.46 6.08
CA ASP A 22 -2.95 0.72 5.62
C ASP A 22 -1.68 0.28 4.89
N PHE A 23 -1.42 0.94 3.76
CA PHE A 23 -0.19 0.79 3.01
C PHE A 23 0.64 2.05 3.15
N ILE A 24 1.96 1.88 3.07
CA ILE A 24 2.91 2.98 2.97
C ILE A 24 3.90 2.66 1.85
N ALA A 25 4.13 3.63 0.97
CA ALA A 25 5.17 3.50 -0.03
C ALA A 25 6.55 3.37 0.64
N VAL A 26 7.42 2.52 0.08
CA VAL A 26 8.76 2.31 0.64
C VAL A 26 9.55 3.62 0.68
N GLN A 27 9.39 4.47 -0.33
CA GLN A 27 10.00 5.79 -0.43
C GLN A 27 9.51 6.69 0.71
N ASN A 28 8.19 6.80 0.91
CA ASN A 28 7.62 7.62 1.98
C ASN A 28 8.08 7.15 3.37
N LEU A 29 8.16 5.83 3.58
CA LEU A 29 8.70 5.28 4.82
C LEU A 29 10.18 5.60 5.00
N ALA A 30 11.00 5.45 3.95
CA ALA A 30 12.41 5.78 4.00
C ALA A 30 12.65 7.27 4.29
N ASP A 31 11.91 8.15 3.61
CA ASP A 31 11.98 9.60 3.80
C ASP A 31 11.57 10.00 5.22
N LEU A 32 10.52 9.37 5.77
CA LEU A 32 10.14 9.56 7.17
C LEU A 32 11.25 9.13 8.13
N LEU A 33 11.88 7.96 7.90
CA LEU A 33 12.96 7.48 8.75
C LEU A 33 14.18 8.39 8.72
N VAL A 34 14.57 8.88 7.54
CA VAL A 34 15.64 9.88 7.39
C VAL A 34 15.28 11.16 8.15
N THR A 35 14.04 11.65 7.98
CA THR A 35 13.56 12.84 8.67
C THR A 35 13.63 12.68 10.19
N CYS A 36 13.15 11.56 10.73
CA CYS A 36 13.22 11.26 12.16
C CYS A 36 14.66 11.14 12.68
N ALA A 37 15.60 10.69 11.85
CA ALA A 37 17.01 10.57 12.23
C ALA A 37 17.74 11.92 12.24
N THR A 38 17.28 12.91 11.47
CA THR A 38 17.98 14.19 11.30
C THR A 38 17.28 15.39 11.91
N HIS A 39 15.96 15.32 12.14
CA HIS A 39 15.20 16.46 12.65
C HIS A 39 15.49 16.67 14.15
N PRO A 40 15.87 17.88 14.58
CA PRO A 40 16.30 18.15 15.95
C PRO A 40 15.24 17.77 17.00
N ASP A 41 13.97 17.98 16.67
CA ASP A 41 12.84 17.71 17.59
C ASP A 41 12.27 16.30 17.50
N ALA A 42 12.85 15.38 16.72
CA ALA A 42 12.31 14.03 16.58
C ALA A 42 12.70 13.09 17.74
N GLY A 43 13.77 13.39 18.46
CA GLY A 43 14.28 12.54 19.54
C GLY A 43 13.26 12.32 20.66
N GLY A 44 13.05 11.05 21.03
CA GLY A 44 12.13 10.68 22.12
C GLY A 44 10.64 10.62 21.74
N HIS A 45 10.31 10.90 20.48
CA HIS A 45 8.94 10.80 19.98
C HIS A 45 8.67 9.46 19.28
N THR A 46 7.40 9.03 19.33
CA THR A 46 6.89 7.89 18.57
C THR A 46 5.98 8.43 17.46
N PHE A 47 6.28 8.08 16.22
CA PHE A 47 5.53 8.52 15.04
C PHE A 47 4.74 7.36 14.43
N LEU A 48 3.50 7.64 14.01
CA LEU A 48 2.67 6.71 13.24
C LEU A 48 2.82 7.01 11.75
N ALA A 49 3.44 6.10 11.01
CA ALA A 49 3.63 6.23 9.57
C ALA A 49 2.41 5.70 8.80
N SER A 50 1.83 6.52 7.93
CA SER A 50 0.72 6.12 7.05
C SER A 50 0.61 7.07 5.86
N ASP A 51 0.25 6.54 4.69
CA ASP A 51 -0.11 7.35 3.52
C ASP A 51 -1.59 7.82 3.57
N GLY A 52 -2.31 7.52 4.66
CA GLY A 52 -3.63 8.08 4.97
C GLY A 52 -4.83 7.32 4.40
N GLU A 53 -4.62 6.34 3.52
CA GLU A 53 -5.70 5.53 2.95
C GLU A 53 -5.64 4.07 3.39
N THR A 54 -6.73 3.60 4.02
CA THR A 54 -6.93 2.18 4.30
C THR A 54 -7.50 1.48 3.07
N VAL A 55 -6.80 0.46 2.57
CA VAL A 55 -7.15 -0.22 1.32
C VAL A 55 -7.43 -1.70 1.58
N SER A 56 -8.50 -2.22 0.97
CA SER A 56 -8.73 -3.67 0.91
C SER A 56 -7.96 -4.32 -0.23
N ILE A 57 -7.62 -5.61 -0.11
CA ILE A 57 -6.94 -6.35 -1.19
C ILE A 57 -7.74 -6.34 -2.51
N LYS A 58 -9.07 -6.24 -2.43
CA LYS A 58 -9.95 -6.08 -3.60
C LYS A 58 -9.71 -4.73 -4.27
N GLN A 59 -9.75 -3.63 -3.52
CA GLN A 59 -9.44 -2.30 -4.05
C GLN A 59 -8.01 -2.24 -4.61
N PHE A 60 -7.04 -2.79 -3.87
CA PHE A 60 -5.64 -2.77 -4.26
C PHE A 60 -5.37 -3.53 -5.56
N THR A 61 -5.96 -4.72 -5.72
CA THR A 61 -5.80 -5.50 -6.96
C THR A 61 -6.55 -4.93 -8.15
N ASN A 62 -7.70 -4.29 -7.93
CA ASN A 62 -8.41 -3.55 -8.97
C ASN A 62 -7.60 -2.35 -9.46
N ALA A 63 -7.00 -1.57 -8.55
CA ALA A 63 -6.12 -0.46 -8.92
C ALA A 63 -4.89 -0.92 -9.73
N ILE A 64 -4.31 -2.08 -9.38
CA ILE A 64 -3.25 -2.70 -10.19
C ILE A 64 -3.76 -3.07 -11.58
N ALA A 65 -4.97 -3.64 -11.69
CA ALA A 65 -5.55 -4.03 -12.97
C ALA A 65 -5.81 -2.80 -13.86
N ASP A 66 -6.35 -1.73 -13.29
CA ASP A 66 -6.57 -0.46 -13.97
C ASP A 66 -5.26 0.10 -14.52
N GLY A 67 -4.19 0.11 -13.71
CA GLY A 67 -2.85 0.52 -14.14
C GLY A 67 -2.22 -0.38 -15.22
N LEU A 68 -2.66 -1.64 -15.32
CA LEU A 68 -2.27 -2.58 -16.38
C LEU A 68 -3.21 -2.54 -17.60
N GLY A 69 -4.23 -1.69 -17.62
CA GLY A 69 -5.24 -1.63 -18.68
C GLY A 69 -6.15 -2.86 -18.73
N LYS A 70 -6.38 -3.51 -17.59
CA LYS A 70 -7.20 -4.72 -17.44
C LYS A 70 -8.38 -4.50 -16.50
N LYS A 71 -9.40 -5.35 -16.65
CA LYS A 71 -10.49 -5.50 -15.67
C LYS A 71 -10.39 -6.90 -15.05
N VAL A 72 -10.51 -6.99 -13.73
CA VAL A 72 -10.41 -8.22 -12.92
C VAL A 72 -11.50 -8.32 -11.87
#